data_AF-A0A024TGJ9-F1
#
_entry.id   AF-A0A024TGJ9-F1
#
_cell.length_a   1.000
_cell.length_b   1.000
_cell.length_c   1.000
_cell.angle_alpha   90.00
_cell.angle_beta   90.00
_cell.angle_gamma   90.00
#
_symmetry.space_group_name_H-M   'P 1'
#
loop_
_entity.id
_entity.type
_entity.pdbx_description
1 polymer ?
#
loop_
_entity_poly.entity_id
_entity_poly.type
_entity_poly.pdbx_seq_one_letter_code
_entity_poly.pdbx_strand_id
1 'polypeptide(L)'
;MAPQHWRAIQIHLGPMVAEFPGVVSFLSKLLAEDNISILNMSTYDTDIIYVQACKLDQAVACLRRKLSRGVTGLKADMESECELRLSVDPDILFDLKAVVDSAQYLAVYPERMVLVRLKKEALRESAFGLTQLVLRSSSAQTAATPPSHCSTSFWCYCETAEEISLILDNECLADFSETAVIVSHDRWRVIKLCGKTYDFEETGIVAAMSALNAVDTQVLNISSFGSNVTLVLEEALDASVASLCESLNLTRVDYRVRERGGGSVC
;
A
#
# COMPACT_ATOMS: atom_id res chain seq x y z
N MET A 1 -3.05 -2.81 -20.76
CA MET A 1 -4.44 -2.57 -20.31
C MET A 1 -4.90 -3.79 -19.53
N ALA A 2 -5.64 -3.61 -18.44
CA ALA A 2 -6.27 -4.74 -17.77
C ALA A 2 -7.31 -5.38 -18.71
N PRO A 3 -7.38 -6.71 -18.81
CA PRO A 3 -8.27 -7.38 -19.76
C PRO A 3 -9.75 -7.32 -19.37
N GLN A 4 -10.05 -7.06 -18.10
CA GLN A 4 -11.39 -7.09 -17.54
C GLN A 4 -11.76 -5.74 -16.89
N HIS A 5 -13.06 -5.48 -16.77
CA HIS A 5 -13.56 -4.38 -15.96
C HIS A 5 -13.38 -4.69 -14.47
N TRP A 6 -13.01 -3.67 -13.69
CA TRP A 6 -12.86 -3.75 -12.24
C TRP A 6 -13.94 -2.94 -11.54
N ARG A 7 -14.35 -3.40 -10.35
CA ARG A 7 -15.36 -2.76 -9.50
C ARG A 7 -14.76 -2.52 -8.13
N ALA A 8 -14.94 -1.30 -7.62
CA ALA A 8 -14.48 -0.90 -6.30
C ALA A 8 -15.46 -1.37 -5.22
N ILE A 9 -14.92 -1.91 -4.14
CA ILE A 9 -15.59 -2.17 -2.87
C ILE A 9 -14.89 -1.29 -1.84
N GLN A 10 -15.63 -0.32 -1.31
CA GLN A 10 -15.14 0.53 -0.23
C GLN A 10 -15.59 -0.05 1.10
N ILE A 11 -14.65 -0.21 2.02
CA ILE A 11 -14.93 -0.85 3.30
C ILE A 11 -14.91 0.22 4.39
N HIS A 12 -16.10 0.58 4.86
CA HIS A 12 -16.27 1.51 5.97
C HIS A 12 -16.32 0.73 7.28
N LEU A 13 -15.17 0.59 7.92
CA LEU A 13 -15.09 -0.08 9.22
C LEU A 13 -15.22 0.91 10.41
N GLY A 14 -15.54 2.18 10.14
CA GLY A 14 -15.78 3.21 11.16
C GLY A 14 -14.49 3.79 11.77
N PRO A 15 -14.60 4.72 12.74
CA PRO A 15 -13.44 5.45 13.29
C PRO A 15 -12.48 4.59 14.12
N MET A 16 -12.87 3.38 14.53
CA MET A 16 -12.04 2.50 15.37
C MET A 16 -10.97 1.73 14.60
N VAL A 17 -10.91 1.83 13.26
CA VAL A 17 -10.04 1.01 12.40
C VAL A 17 -8.58 1.39 12.51
N ALA A 18 -8.31 2.67 12.77
CA ALA A 18 -6.96 3.15 13.03
C ALA A 18 -6.31 2.45 14.23
N GLU A 19 -7.12 1.85 15.12
CA GLU A 19 -6.64 1.11 16.30
C GLU A 19 -6.41 -0.39 16.02
N PHE A 20 -6.75 -0.90 14.82
CA PHE A 20 -6.68 -2.33 14.49
C PHE A 20 -5.78 -2.59 13.28
N PRO A 21 -4.47 -2.83 13.49
CA PRO A 21 -3.58 -3.22 12.41
C PRO A 21 -3.96 -4.59 11.84
N GLY A 22 -3.62 -4.82 10.56
CA GLY A 22 -3.80 -6.11 9.90
C GLY A 22 -5.16 -6.35 9.21
N VAL A 23 -6.09 -5.40 9.25
CA VAL A 23 -7.39 -5.50 8.54
C VAL A 23 -7.21 -5.76 7.05
N VAL A 24 -6.36 -4.98 6.36
CA VAL A 24 -6.10 -5.15 4.92
C VAL A 24 -5.56 -6.54 4.61
N SER A 25 -4.61 -7.02 5.43
CA SER A 25 -4.05 -8.38 5.31
C SER A 25 -5.13 -9.45 5.41
N PHE A 26 -5.96 -9.36 6.46
CA PHE A 26 -7.02 -10.32 6.71
C PHE A 26 -8.07 -10.35 5.60
N LEU A 27 -8.60 -9.19 5.20
CA LEU A 27 -9.61 -9.11 4.15
C LEU A 27 -9.07 -9.58 2.79
N SER A 28 -7.82 -9.23 2.49
CA SER A 28 -7.15 -9.67 1.27
C SER A 28 -6.91 -11.17 1.27
N LYS A 29 -6.57 -11.75 2.43
CA LYS A 29 -6.40 -13.19 2.59
C LYS A 29 -7.72 -13.93 2.35
N LEU A 30 -8.82 -13.47 2.93
CA LEU A 30 -10.15 -14.08 2.74
C LEU A 30 -10.55 -14.14 1.26
N LEU A 31 -10.30 -13.06 0.52
CA LEU A 31 -10.58 -13.00 -0.91
C LEU A 31 -9.64 -13.92 -1.71
N ALA A 32 -8.37 -14.01 -1.31
CA ALA A 32 -7.40 -14.90 -1.95
C ALA A 32 -7.74 -16.39 -1.74
N GLU A 33 -8.22 -16.77 -0.56
CA GLU A 33 -8.69 -18.15 -0.27
C GLU A 33 -9.84 -18.58 -1.20
N ASP A 34 -10.72 -17.63 -1.57
CA ASP A 34 -11.81 -17.85 -2.54
C ASP A 34 -11.35 -17.67 -4.01
N ASN A 35 -10.03 -17.59 -4.26
CA ASN A 35 -9.40 -17.37 -5.57
C ASN A 35 -9.93 -16.11 -6.28
N ILE A 36 -10.03 -15.00 -5.53
CA ILE A 36 -10.45 -13.70 -6.06
C ILE A 36 -9.22 -12.79 -6.11
N SER A 37 -8.79 -12.45 -7.33
CA SER A 37 -7.72 -11.46 -7.53
C SER A 37 -8.23 -10.07 -7.17
N ILE A 38 -7.39 -9.31 -6.47
CA ILE A 38 -7.72 -7.98 -5.98
C ILE A 38 -6.59 -6.99 -6.27
N LEU A 39 -6.97 -5.72 -6.39
CA LEU A 39 -6.04 -4.60 -6.27
C LEU A 39 -6.48 -3.77 -5.06
N ASN A 40 -5.55 -3.36 -4.22
CA ASN A 40 -5.84 -2.50 -3.08
C ASN A 40 -5.38 -1.07 -3.33
N MET A 41 -6.15 -0.10 -2.86
CA MET A 41 -5.77 1.30 -2.76
C MET A 41 -6.17 1.82 -1.38
N SER A 42 -5.18 1.87 -0.48
CA SER A 42 -5.32 2.61 0.76
C SER A 42 -5.29 4.12 0.51
N THR A 43 -6.21 4.84 1.13
CA THR A 43 -6.35 6.31 1.06
C THR A 43 -6.17 6.93 2.44
N TYR A 44 -6.48 8.22 2.58
CA TYR A 44 -6.41 8.92 3.87
C TYR A 44 -7.49 8.41 4.83
N ASP A 45 -8.73 8.22 4.36
CA ASP A 45 -9.85 7.80 5.21
C ASP A 45 -10.16 6.30 5.17
N THR A 46 -9.79 5.58 4.10
CA THR A 46 -10.34 4.23 3.85
C THR A 46 -9.42 3.34 3.00
N ASP A 47 -9.83 2.08 2.84
CA ASP A 47 -9.25 1.14 1.90
C ASP A 47 -10.27 0.80 0.81
N ILE A 48 -9.84 0.92 -0.44
CA ILE A 48 -10.62 0.57 -1.61
C ILE A 48 -10.07 -0.74 -2.18
N ILE A 49 -10.88 -1.79 -2.16
CA ILE A 49 -10.57 -3.07 -2.78
C ILE A 49 -11.23 -3.13 -4.14
N TYR A 50 -10.44 -3.20 -5.20
CA TYR A 50 -10.93 -3.47 -6.54
C TYR A 50 -10.96 -4.97 -6.78
N VAL A 51 -12.07 -5.44 -7.34
CA VAL A 51 -12.25 -6.83 -7.80
C VAL A 51 -12.68 -6.85 -9.25
N GLN A 52 -12.38 -7.94 -9.97
CA GLN A 52 -12.91 -8.13 -11.32
C GLN A 52 -14.44 -8.13 -11.29
N ALA A 53 -15.08 -7.47 -12.26
CA ALA A 53 -16.52 -7.27 -12.27
C ALA A 53 -17.31 -8.60 -12.25
N CYS A 54 -16.79 -9.63 -12.90
CA CYS A 54 -17.36 -10.98 -12.91
C CYS A 54 -17.29 -11.69 -11.54
N LYS A 55 -16.43 -11.23 -10.64
CA LYS A 55 -16.22 -11.78 -9.29
C LYS A 55 -16.87 -10.93 -8.18
N LEU A 56 -17.51 -9.81 -8.52
CA LEU A 56 -18.07 -8.88 -7.54
C LEU A 56 -19.03 -9.54 -6.55
N ASP A 57 -20.01 -10.30 -7.04
CA ASP A 57 -21.01 -10.94 -6.18
C ASP A 57 -20.38 -12.00 -5.25
N GLN A 58 -19.40 -12.75 -5.79
CA GLN A 58 -18.62 -13.72 -5.01
C GLN A 58 -17.82 -13.01 -3.90
N ALA A 59 -17.13 -11.91 -4.23
CA ALA A 59 -16.35 -11.12 -3.29
C ALA A 59 -17.23 -10.52 -2.18
N VAL A 60 -18.36 -9.92 -2.55
CA VAL A 60 -19.31 -9.36 -1.58
C VAL A 60 -19.89 -10.45 -0.67
N ALA A 61 -20.24 -11.61 -1.22
CA ALA A 61 -20.72 -12.73 -0.42
C ALA A 61 -19.65 -13.26 0.54
N CYS A 62 -18.40 -13.38 0.09
CA CYS A 62 -17.26 -13.76 0.91
C CYS A 62 -17.05 -12.79 2.08
N LEU A 63 -16.92 -11.49 1.77
CA LEU A 63 -16.72 -10.44 2.75
C LEU A 63 -17.88 -10.35 3.75
N ARG A 64 -19.15 -10.37 3.28
CA ARG A 64 -20.32 -10.32 4.16
C ARG A 64 -20.41 -11.50 5.13
N ARG A 65 -20.08 -12.71 4.66
CA ARG A 65 -20.12 -13.92 5.47
C ARG A 65 -19.15 -13.83 6.65
N LYS A 66 -17.99 -13.22 6.43
CA LYS A 66 -16.91 -13.09 7.42
C LYS A 66 -17.04 -11.82 8.27
N LEU A 67 -17.61 -10.75 7.72
CA LEU A 67 -17.82 -9.47 8.40
C LEU A 67 -19.19 -9.34 9.09
N SER A 68 -19.99 -10.41 9.16
CA SER A 68 -21.37 -10.37 9.68
C SER A 68 -21.47 -9.90 11.13
N ARG A 69 -20.37 -9.94 11.89
CA ARG A 69 -20.28 -9.56 13.30
C ARG A 69 -19.67 -8.16 13.53
N GLY A 70 -19.40 -7.40 12.46
CA GLY A 70 -18.78 -6.07 12.55
C GLY A 70 -17.33 -6.10 13.03
N VAL A 71 -16.79 -4.95 13.43
CA VAL A 71 -15.37 -4.75 13.80
C VAL A 71 -14.94 -5.63 14.98
N THR A 72 -15.80 -5.79 15.99
CA THR A 72 -15.49 -6.62 17.17
C THR A 72 -15.43 -8.10 16.82
N GLY A 73 -16.30 -8.56 15.91
CA GLY A 73 -16.22 -9.90 15.35
C GLY A 73 -14.99 -10.09 14.48
N LEU A 74 -14.65 -9.11 13.64
CA LEU A 74 -13.44 -9.12 12.81
C LEU A 74 -12.18 -9.29 13.67
N LYS A 75 -12.07 -8.54 14.77
CA LYS A 75 -10.95 -8.68 15.71
C LYS A 75 -10.87 -10.08 16.31
N ALA A 76 -12.00 -10.61 16.79
CA ALA A 76 -12.05 -11.95 17.38
C ALA A 76 -11.71 -13.04 16.35
N ASP A 77 -12.15 -12.88 15.10
CA ASP A 77 -11.85 -13.80 14.01
C ASP A 77 -10.36 -13.75 13.63
N MET A 78 -9.74 -12.55 13.62
CA MET A 78 -8.30 -12.39 13.44
C MET A 78 -7.48 -13.02 14.58
N GLU A 79 -7.87 -12.79 15.83
CA GLU A 79 -7.23 -13.38 17.02
C GLU A 79 -7.33 -14.91 17.00
N SER A 80 -8.52 -15.45 16.71
CA SER A 80 -8.73 -16.90 16.60
C SER A 80 -7.92 -17.53 15.46
N GLU A 81 -7.77 -16.84 14.33
CA GLU A 81 -6.93 -17.32 13.23
C GLU A 81 -5.44 -17.35 13.61
N CYS A 82 -4.96 -16.36 14.36
CA CYS A 82 -3.61 -16.37 14.93
C CYS A 82 -3.40 -17.54 15.91
N GLU A 83 -4.39 -17.87 16.74
CA GLU A 83 -4.33 -19.03 17.65
C GLU A 83 -4.37 -20.37 16.89
N LEU A 84 -5.19 -20.47 15.83
CA LEU A 84 -5.26 -21.67 14.98
C LEU A 84 -3.95 -21.93 14.24
N ARG A 85 -3.23 -20.87 13.81
CA ARG A 85 -1.89 -21.00 13.21
C ARG A 85 -0.86 -21.66 14.12
N LEU A 86 -1.02 -21.59 15.44
CA LEU A 86 -0.14 -22.25 16.40
C LEU A 86 -0.49 -23.74 16.60
N SER A 87 -1.64 -24.21 16.11
CA SER A 87 -2.19 -25.55 16.40
C SER A 87 -2.47 -26.42 15.17
N VAL A 88 -2.45 -25.86 13.96
CA VAL A 88 -2.73 -26.58 12.69
C VAL A 88 -1.46 -26.76 11.86
N ASP A 89 -1.38 -27.88 11.14
CA ASP A 89 -0.33 -28.21 10.18
C ASP A 89 -0.21 -27.12 9.09
N PRO A 90 0.98 -26.52 8.86
CA PRO A 90 1.17 -25.42 7.91
C PRO A 90 0.63 -25.68 6.50
N ASP A 91 0.51 -26.95 6.08
CA ASP A 91 0.08 -27.37 4.74
C ASP A 91 -1.42 -27.18 4.45
N ILE A 92 -2.27 -26.88 5.44
CA ILE A 92 -3.73 -26.68 5.26
C ILE A 92 -4.09 -25.20 5.09
N LEU A 93 -3.19 -24.28 5.48
CA LEU A 93 -3.46 -22.85 5.47
C LEU A 93 -3.02 -22.21 4.16
N PHE A 94 -3.67 -21.12 3.73
CA PHE A 94 -3.20 -20.31 2.61
C PHE A 94 -1.73 -19.91 2.83
N ASP A 95 -0.83 -20.55 2.07
CA ASP A 95 0.61 -20.38 2.24
C ASP A 95 1.08 -19.12 1.51
N LEU A 96 1.31 -18.06 2.29
CA LEU A 96 1.86 -16.80 1.79
C LEU A 96 3.25 -17.00 1.15
N LYS A 97 3.98 -18.08 1.48
CA LYS A 97 5.29 -18.36 0.90
C LYS A 97 5.21 -18.82 -0.55
N ALA A 98 4.11 -19.47 -0.93
CA ALA A 98 3.88 -19.92 -2.30
C ALA A 98 3.45 -18.77 -3.25
N VAL A 99 3.13 -17.59 -2.69
CA VAL A 99 2.64 -16.43 -3.44
C VAL A 99 3.77 -15.73 -4.21
N VAL A 100 5.02 -15.90 -3.78
CA VAL A 100 6.19 -15.16 -4.28
C VAL A 100 7.25 -16.13 -4.79
N ASP A 101 7.88 -15.82 -5.92
CA ASP A 101 8.95 -16.62 -6.54
C ASP A 101 10.35 -16.22 -6.02
N SER A 102 11.30 -17.14 -6.12
CA SER A 102 12.70 -17.00 -5.68
C SER A 102 13.46 -15.84 -6.35
N ALA A 103 13.00 -15.39 -7.52
CA ALA A 103 13.60 -14.27 -8.26
C ALA A 103 13.18 -12.89 -7.71
N GLN A 104 12.21 -12.85 -6.80
CA GLN A 104 11.66 -11.61 -6.27
C GLN A 104 12.49 -11.08 -5.09
N TYR A 105 12.35 -9.79 -4.82
CA TYR A 105 13.10 -9.13 -3.75
C TYR A 105 12.36 -7.87 -3.29
N LEU A 106 12.66 -7.39 -2.10
CA LEU A 106 12.11 -6.14 -1.58
C LEU A 106 13.00 -4.96 -1.98
N ALA A 107 12.40 -3.86 -2.42
CA ALA A 107 13.08 -2.59 -2.59
C ALA A 107 12.49 -1.55 -1.63
N VAL A 108 13.33 -1.00 -0.76
CA VAL A 108 12.94 0.07 0.17
C VAL A 108 13.30 1.40 -0.46
N TYR A 109 12.33 2.29 -0.55
CA TYR A 109 12.52 3.60 -1.15
C TYR A 109 13.14 4.59 -0.13
N PRO A 110 14.00 5.52 -0.57
CA PRO A 110 14.68 6.46 0.33
C PRO A 110 13.76 7.53 0.90
N GLU A 111 12.66 7.85 0.20
CA GLU A 111 11.77 8.93 0.55
C GLU A 111 10.95 8.62 1.81
N ARG A 112 10.63 9.68 2.55
CA ARG A 112 9.69 9.66 3.67
C ARG A 112 8.38 10.24 3.18
N MET A 113 7.36 9.39 3.11
CA MET A 113 6.07 9.77 2.60
C MET A 113 5.19 10.34 3.71
N VAL A 114 4.30 11.24 3.31
CA VAL A 114 3.24 11.79 4.15
C VAL A 114 1.89 11.50 3.51
N LEU A 115 0.92 11.13 4.34
CA LEU A 115 -0.47 10.94 3.95
C LEU A 115 -1.21 12.27 4.15
N VAL A 116 -1.86 12.76 3.11
CA VAL A 116 -2.44 14.10 3.08
C VAL A 116 -3.84 14.06 2.48
N ARG A 117 -4.81 14.68 3.15
CA ARG A 117 -6.13 14.94 2.60
C ARG A 117 -6.18 16.36 2.04
N LEU A 118 -6.42 16.47 0.75
CA LEU A 118 -6.66 17.76 0.10
C LEU A 118 -8.15 18.11 0.24
N LYS A 119 -8.45 19.32 0.73
CA LYS A 119 -9.82 19.83 0.77
C LYS A 119 -10.34 20.00 -0.66
N LYS A 120 -11.54 19.51 -0.95
CA LYS A 120 -12.10 19.51 -2.30
C LYS A 120 -12.29 20.93 -2.84
N GLU A 121 -12.65 21.86 -1.97
CA GLU A 121 -12.83 23.28 -2.28
C GLU A 121 -11.50 23.94 -2.67
N ALA A 122 -10.38 23.40 -2.17
CA ALA A 122 -9.03 23.87 -2.40
C ALA A 122 -8.35 23.21 -3.62
N LEU A 123 -9.06 22.40 -4.41
CA LEU A 123 -8.48 21.71 -5.56
C LEU A 123 -7.87 22.68 -6.58
N ARG A 124 -8.57 23.78 -6.87
CA ARG A 124 -8.12 24.78 -7.85
C ARG A 124 -6.87 25.53 -7.39
N GLU A 125 -6.83 25.96 -6.13
CA GLU A 125 -5.64 26.64 -5.58
C GLU A 125 -4.44 25.70 -5.48
N SER A 126 -4.69 24.40 -5.32
CA SER A 126 -3.66 23.35 -5.26
C SER A 126 -3.19 22.85 -6.64
N ALA A 127 -3.73 23.41 -7.74
CA ALA A 127 -3.38 22.98 -9.09
C ALA A 127 -1.88 23.10 -9.38
N PHE A 128 -1.21 24.12 -8.81
CA PHE A 128 0.24 24.27 -8.92
C PHE A 128 0.97 23.07 -8.31
N GLY A 129 0.72 22.74 -7.03
CA GLY A 129 1.36 21.63 -6.34
C GLY A 129 1.09 20.28 -7.02
N LEU A 130 -0.14 20.03 -7.44
CA LEU A 130 -0.50 18.82 -8.20
C LEU A 130 0.25 18.72 -9.53
N THR A 131 0.38 19.85 -10.24
CA THR A 131 1.15 19.89 -11.49
C THR A 131 2.63 19.62 -11.25
N GLN A 132 3.20 20.17 -10.16
CA GLN A 132 4.60 19.92 -9.80
C GLN A 132 4.86 18.44 -9.51
N LEU A 133 3.96 17.73 -8.82
CA LEU A 133 4.09 16.29 -8.57
C LEU A 133 4.21 15.50 -9.90
N VAL A 134 3.33 15.80 -10.87
CA VAL A 134 3.34 15.13 -12.19
C VAL A 134 4.63 15.43 -12.96
N LEU A 135 5.07 16.69 -12.95
CA LEU A 135 6.24 17.12 -13.72
C LEU A 135 7.57 16.61 -13.13
N ARG A 136 7.71 16.59 -11.79
CA ARG A 136 8.92 16.09 -11.10
C ARG A 136 9.12 14.58 -11.25
N SER A 137 8.04 13.84 -11.46
CA SER A 137 8.08 12.39 -11.68
C SER A 137 8.68 11.98 -13.03
N SER A 138 8.78 12.91 -13.97
CA SER A 138 9.18 12.64 -15.36
C SER A 138 10.65 12.97 -15.66
N SER A 139 11.46 13.38 -14.67
CA SER A 139 12.86 13.70 -14.93
C SER A 139 13.72 12.44 -15.05
N ALA A 140 13.60 11.74 -16.19
CA ALA A 140 14.72 10.95 -16.70
C ALA A 140 15.87 11.92 -16.95
N GLN A 141 17.02 11.69 -16.32
CA GLN A 141 18.21 12.50 -16.47
C GLN A 141 18.58 12.64 -17.96
N THR A 142 18.38 13.81 -18.53
CA THR A 142 19.17 14.27 -19.68
C THR A 142 20.38 15.01 -19.12
N ALA A 143 21.58 14.58 -19.51
CA ALA A 143 22.89 15.01 -18.99
C ALA A 143 23.23 16.52 -19.12
N ALA A 144 22.29 17.38 -19.51
CA ALA A 144 22.54 18.78 -19.87
C ALA A 144 21.88 19.81 -18.93
N THR A 145 21.06 19.40 -17.95
CA THR A 145 20.41 20.32 -17.00
C THR A 145 20.94 20.12 -15.58
N PRO A 146 21.18 21.20 -14.81
CA PRO A 146 21.59 21.09 -13.42
C PRO A 146 20.55 20.27 -12.63
N PRO A 147 20.97 19.46 -11.65
CA PRO A 147 20.08 18.57 -10.92
C PRO A 147 18.98 19.39 -10.23
N SER A 148 17.74 19.23 -10.69
CA SER A 148 16.58 19.66 -9.91
C SER A 148 16.51 18.79 -8.66
N HIS A 149 16.45 19.42 -7.49
CA HIS A 149 16.74 18.84 -6.18
C HIS A 149 15.79 17.74 -5.65
N CYS A 150 14.82 17.26 -6.41
CA CYS A 150 13.88 16.23 -5.92
C CYS A 150 13.26 15.46 -7.09
N SER A 151 13.84 14.30 -7.43
CA SER A 151 13.12 13.28 -8.20
C SER A 151 12.39 12.38 -7.20
N THR A 152 11.05 12.36 -7.26
CA THR A 152 10.24 11.50 -6.41
C THR A 152 10.04 10.16 -7.11
N SER A 153 10.42 9.05 -6.47
CA SER A 153 10.27 7.72 -7.10
C SER A 153 8.86 7.12 -6.95
N PHE A 154 8.01 7.67 -6.09
CA PHE A 154 6.61 7.27 -5.89
C PHE A 154 5.78 8.43 -5.32
N TRP A 155 4.55 8.56 -5.81
CA TRP A 155 3.48 9.37 -5.23
C TRP A 155 2.13 8.78 -5.66
N CYS A 156 1.07 9.15 -4.95
CA CYS A 156 -0.30 8.71 -5.24
C CYS A 156 -1.26 9.89 -5.14
N TYR A 157 -2.23 9.92 -6.05
CA TYR A 157 -3.42 10.77 -6.00
C TYR A 157 -4.65 9.89 -6.19
N CYS A 158 -5.58 9.96 -5.24
CA CYS A 158 -6.85 9.26 -5.31
C CYS A 158 -7.99 10.22 -4.97
N GLU A 159 -8.87 10.48 -5.93
CA GLU A 159 -10.09 11.26 -5.72
C GLU A 159 -11.30 10.33 -5.73
N THR A 160 -12.08 10.37 -4.65
CA THR A 160 -13.37 9.68 -4.53
C THR A 160 -14.50 10.70 -4.39
N ALA A 161 -15.74 10.25 -4.16
CA ALA A 161 -16.84 11.17 -3.86
C ALA A 161 -16.71 11.84 -2.47
N GLU A 162 -15.98 11.22 -1.55
CA GLU A 162 -15.84 11.61 -0.15
C GLU A 162 -14.57 12.42 0.11
N GLU A 163 -13.47 12.14 -0.60
CA GLU A 163 -12.18 12.76 -0.31
C GLU A 163 -11.26 12.89 -1.53
N ILE A 164 -10.18 13.65 -1.33
CA ILE A 164 -9.00 13.63 -2.19
C ILE A 164 -7.81 13.27 -1.31
N SER A 165 -7.27 12.08 -1.52
CA SER A 165 -6.14 11.52 -0.79
C SER A 165 -4.86 11.64 -1.61
N LEU A 166 -3.79 12.10 -0.98
CA LEU A 166 -2.46 12.23 -1.53
C LEU A 166 -1.47 11.45 -0.68
N ILE A 167 -0.54 10.78 -1.34
CA ILE A 167 0.67 10.25 -0.72
C ILE A 167 1.85 10.82 -1.49
N LEU A 168 2.70 11.57 -0.82
CA LEU A 168 3.79 12.29 -1.45
C LEU A 168 5.00 12.40 -0.51
N ASP A 169 6.17 12.65 -1.09
CA ASP A 169 7.38 12.96 -0.33
C ASP A 169 7.14 14.23 0.50
N ASN A 170 7.57 14.21 1.78
CA ASN A 170 7.45 15.34 2.70
C ASN A 170 7.97 16.67 2.10
N GLU A 171 8.96 16.63 1.20
CA GLU A 171 9.45 17.83 0.51
C GLU A 171 8.46 18.44 -0.49
N CYS A 172 7.61 17.63 -1.12
CA CYS A 172 6.60 18.10 -2.06
C CYS A 172 5.42 18.78 -1.37
N LEU A 173 5.27 18.61 -0.05
CA LEU A 173 4.23 19.28 0.72
C LEU A 173 4.36 20.81 0.68
N ALA A 174 5.58 21.33 0.50
CA ALA A 174 5.85 22.77 0.42
C ALA A 174 5.20 23.45 -0.80
N ASP A 175 4.79 22.70 -1.82
CA ASP A 175 4.08 23.26 -2.98
C ASP A 175 2.57 23.45 -2.74
N PHE A 176 2.07 23.08 -1.55
CA PHE A 176 0.66 23.19 -1.16
C PHE A 176 0.46 24.23 -0.04
N SER A 177 -0.68 24.93 -0.08
CA SER A 177 -1.05 25.84 1.00
C SER A 177 -1.44 25.06 2.26
N GLU A 178 -0.96 25.49 3.44
CA GLU A 178 -1.31 24.88 4.74
C GLU A 178 -2.83 24.86 4.99
N THR A 179 -3.56 25.84 4.45
CA THR A 179 -5.03 25.90 4.60
C THR A 179 -5.77 24.92 3.68
N ALA A 180 -5.12 24.47 2.60
CA ALA A 180 -5.69 23.58 1.60
C ALA A 180 -5.69 22.12 2.04
N VAL A 181 -4.70 21.74 2.86
CA VAL A 181 -4.40 20.34 3.17
C VAL A 181 -4.58 20.01 4.64
N ILE A 182 -4.91 18.75 4.92
CA ILE A 182 -4.89 18.15 6.25
C ILE A 182 -3.83 17.05 6.19
N VAL A 183 -2.76 17.20 6.97
CA VAL A 183 -1.57 16.36 6.89
C VAL A 183 -1.55 15.40 8.08
N SER A 184 -1.36 14.10 7.82
CA SER A 184 -1.13 13.15 8.91
C SER A 184 0.21 13.43 9.60
N HIS A 185 0.24 13.25 10.92
CA HIS A 185 1.47 13.38 11.71
C HIS A 185 2.47 12.27 11.39
N ASP A 186 1.98 11.11 10.95
CA ASP A 186 2.79 9.93 10.73
C ASP A 186 3.70 10.08 9.51
N ARG A 187 4.84 9.38 9.55
CA ARG A 187 5.81 9.31 8.46
C ARG A 187 5.91 7.88 7.99
N TRP A 188 5.80 7.71 6.69
CA TRP A 188 5.64 6.41 6.07
C TRP A 188 6.86 6.07 5.21
N ARG A 189 7.25 4.80 5.25
CA ARG A 189 8.33 4.24 4.44
C ARG A 189 7.74 3.22 3.47
N VAL A 190 8.22 3.31 2.23
CA VAL A 190 7.70 2.54 1.10
C VAL A 190 8.56 1.29 0.88
N ILE A 191 7.91 0.12 0.89
CA ILE A 191 8.48 -1.19 0.58
C ILE A 191 7.78 -1.71 -0.68
N LYS A 192 8.55 -1.90 -1.76
CA LYS A 192 8.04 -2.42 -3.03
C LYS A 192 8.50 -3.84 -3.27
N LEU A 193 7.60 -4.72 -3.68
CA LEU A 193 7.96 -6.05 -4.15
C LEU A 193 8.39 -5.99 -5.63
N CYS A 194 9.59 -6.49 -5.92
CA CYS A 194 10.27 -6.39 -7.22
C CYS A 194 10.65 -7.78 -7.76
N GLY A 195 11.26 -7.81 -8.95
CA GLY A 195 11.79 -9.02 -9.60
C GLY A 195 10.82 -9.71 -10.56
N LYS A 196 9.51 -9.51 -10.38
CA LYS A 196 8.46 -9.96 -11.30
C LYS A 196 7.39 -8.89 -11.44
N THR A 197 6.80 -8.79 -12.62
CA THR A 197 5.59 -8.01 -12.86
C THR A 197 4.37 -8.90 -12.72
N TYR A 198 3.38 -8.42 -11.96
CA TYR A 198 2.16 -9.18 -11.71
C TYR A 198 1.14 -8.99 -12.81
N ASP A 199 0.37 -10.04 -13.08
CA ASP A 199 -0.82 -9.92 -13.91
C ASP A 199 -2.05 -9.59 -13.06
N PHE A 200 -3.24 -9.72 -13.66
CA PHE A 200 -4.52 -9.36 -13.06
C PHE A 200 -5.29 -10.57 -12.50
N GLU A 201 -4.69 -11.75 -12.53
CA GLU A 201 -5.30 -13.03 -12.12
C GLU A 201 -4.62 -13.59 -10.86
N GLU A 202 -3.39 -13.18 -10.56
CA GLU A 202 -2.70 -13.57 -9.33
C GLU A 202 -3.46 -13.13 -8.07
N THR A 203 -3.52 -14.04 -7.09
CA THR A 203 -4.22 -13.85 -5.82
C THR A 203 -3.25 -13.87 -4.66
N GLY A 204 -3.57 -13.16 -3.58
CA GLY A 204 -2.80 -13.23 -2.34
C GLY A 204 -1.60 -12.30 -2.26
N ILE A 205 -1.21 -11.59 -3.34
CA ILE A 205 -0.10 -10.62 -3.31
C ILE A 205 -0.33 -9.53 -2.25
N VAL A 206 -1.53 -8.94 -2.22
CA VAL A 206 -1.89 -7.92 -1.22
C VAL A 206 -1.87 -8.52 0.18
N ALA A 207 -2.42 -9.72 0.37
CA ALA A 207 -2.41 -10.40 1.66
C ALA A 207 -0.98 -10.62 2.16
N ALA A 208 -0.10 -11.12 1.28
CA ALA A 208 1.30 -11.39 1.56
C ALA A 208 2.08 -10.10 1.91
N MET A 209 1.90 -9.05 1.11
CA MET A 209 2.58 -7.77 1.32
C MET A 209 2.01 -6.95 2.49
N SER A 210 0.83 -7.30 3.01
CA SER A 210 0.24 -6.69 4.19
C SER A 210 0.36 -7.56 5.45
N ALA A 211 0.88 -8.79 5.35
CA ALA A 211 0.96 -9.75 6.45
C ALA A 211 2.08 -9.45 7.46
N LEU A 212 2.02 -8.27 8.07
CA LEU A 212 2.95 -7.80 9.09
C LEU A 212 2.44 -8.12 10.50
N ASN A 213 1.77 -9.25 10.71
CA ASN A 213 1.08 -9.56 11.97
C ASN A 213 2.02 -9.65 13.19
N ALA A 214 3.31 -9.91 12.98
CA ALA A 214 4.32 -9.92 14.03
C ALA A 214 4.78 -8.51 14.44
N VAL A 215 4.43 -7.50 13.64
CA VAL A 215 4.75 -6.09 13.85
C VAL A 215 3.43 -5.39 14.13
N ASP A 216 3.19 -4.97 15.37
CA ASP A 216 1.98 -4.24 15.77
C ASP A 216 2.02 -2.82 15.20
N THR A 217 1.82 -2.70 13.89
CA THR A 217 1.95 -1.45 13.14
C THR A 217 0.87 -1.35 12.07
N GLN A 218 0.48 -0.11 11.78
CA GLN A 218 -0.43 0.17 10.68
C GLN A 218 0.27 -0.05 9.34
N VAL A 219 -0.52 -0.54 8.37
CA VAL A 219 -0.02 -0.90 7.05
C VAL A 219 -0.98 -0.34 6.01
N LEU A 220 -0.45 0.43 5.06
CA LEU A 220 -1.17 0.83 3.87
C LEU A 220 -0.67 -0.01 2.69
N ASN A 221 -1.57 -0.42 1.79
CA ASN A 221 -1.19 -1.18 0.61
C ASN A 221 -1.73 -0.51 -0.66
N ILE A 222 -0.86 -0.37 -1.65
CA ILE A 222 -1.18 0.23 -2.93
C ILE A 222 -0.72 -0.69 -4.05
N SER A 223 -1.69 -1.08 -4.86
CA SER A 223 -1.47 -1.82 -6.10
C SER A 223 -1.40 -0.84 -7.27
N SER A 224 -0.40 -0.99 -8.11
CA SER A 224 -0.26 -0.29 -9.39
C SER A 224 -0.15 -1.29 -10.54
N PHE A 225 0.03 -0.81 -11.77
CA PHE A 225 0.15 -1.70 -12.92
C PHE A 225 1.37 -2.61 -12.78
N GLY A 226 1.12 -3.90 -12.53
CA GLY A 226 2.14 -4.94 -12.40
C GLY A 226 3.06 -4.82 -11.19
N SER A 227 2.71 -4.02 -10.17
CA SER A 227 3.48 -3.98 -8.93
C SER A 227 2.64 -3.67 -7.69
N ASN A 228 3.15 -4.11 -6.54
CA ASN A 228 2.51 -3.89 -5.25
C ASN A 228 3.50 -3.19 -4.30
N VAL A 229 2.97 -2.24 -3.53
CA VAL A 229 3.71 -1.42 -2.60
C VAL A 229 3.00 -1.45 -1.25
N THR A 230 3.79 -1.65 -0.20
CA THR A 230 3.35 -1.52 1.18
C THR A 230 4.01 -0.30 1.81
N LEU A 231 3.23 0.49 2.54
CA LEU A 231 3.73 1.57 3.37
C LEU A 231 3.58 1.19 4.84
N VAL A 232 4.65 1.40 5.59
CA VAL A 232 4.73 1.17 7.04
C VAL A 232 5.20 2.42 7.74
N LEU A 233 4.92 2.55 9.03
CA LEU A 233 5.46 3.65 9.84
C LEU A 233 6.99 3.64 9.85
N GLU A 234 7.61 4.81 9.91
CA GLU A 234 9.07 4.97 9.82
C GLU A 234 9.81 4.19 10.89
N GLU A 235 9.31 4.21 12.12
CA GLU A 235 9.83 3.48 13.27
C GLU A 235 9.68 1.95 13.14
N ALA A 236 8.75 1.48 12.32
CA ALA A 236 8.45 0.07 12.14
C ALA A 236 9.15 -0.54 10.91
N LEU A 237 9.92 0.24 10.15
CA LEU A 237 10.50 -0.19 8.87
C LEU A 237 11.35 -1.45 9.00
N ASP A 238 12.34 -1.45 9.90
CA ASP A 238 13.32 -2.55 9.97
C ASP A 238 12.65 -3.86 10.40
N ALA A 239 11.74 -3.79 11.38
CA ALA A 239 10.94 -4.93 11.82
C ALA A 239 10.02 -5.44 10.69
N SER A 240 9.42 -4.52 9.92
CA SER A 240 8.53 -4.87 8.81
C SER A 240 9.27 -5.54 7.66
N VAL A 241 10.45 -5.03 7.29
CA VAL A 241 11.30 -5.65 6.26
C VAL A 241 11.72 -7.05 6.70
N ALA A 242 12.15 -7.23 7.94
CA ALA A 242 12.51 -8.55 8.46
C ALA A 242 11.32 -9.52 8.41
N SER A 243 10.14 -9.08 8.86
CA SER A 243 8.91 -9.87 8.85
C SER A 243 8.47 -10.27 7.43
N LEU A 244 8.56 -9.36 6.45
CA LEU A 244 8.28 -9.67 5.04
C LEU A 244 9.31 -10.63 4.45
N CYS A 245 10.60 -10.46 4.75
CA CYS A 245 11.63 -11.39 4.28
C CYS A 245 11.40 -12.81 4.81
N GLU A 246 11.07 -12.95 6.09
CA GLU A 246 10.79 -14.25 6.71
C GLU A 246 9.52 -14.88 6.15
N SER A 247 8.42 -14.12 6.11
CA SER A 247 7.11 -14.63 5.66
C SER A 247 7.06 -14.99 4.18
N LEU A 248 7.84 -14.28 3.34
CA LEU A 248 7.90 -14.49 1.89
C LEU A 248 9.14 -15.28 1.44
N ASN A 249 9.98 -15.73 2.38
CA ASN A 249 11.23 -16.43 2.11
C ASN A 249 12.17 -15.67 1.15
N LEU A 250 12.27 -14.35 1.31
CA LEU A 250 13.10 -13.48 0.48
C LEU A 250 14.47 -13.25 1.13
N THR A 251 15.52 -13.38 0.33
CA THR A 251 16.92 -13.23 0.79
C THR A 251 17.54 -11.89 0.42
N ARG A 252 16.93 -11.16 -0.52
CA ARG A 252 17.45 -9.90 -1.06
C ARG A 252 16.54 -8.74 -0.69
N VAL A 253 17.17 -7.68 -0.16
CA VAL A 253 16.55 -6.37 0.08
C VAL A 253 17.46 -5.29 -0.47
N ASP A 254 16.91 -4.45 -1.35
CA ASP A 254 17.61 -3.32 -1.94
C ASP A 254 17.14 -2.02 -1.28
N TYR A 255 18.00 -1.40 -0.48
CA TYR A 255 17.77 -0.05 0.03
C TYR A 255 18.21 0.97 -1.01
N ARG A 256 17.24 1.62 -1.65
CA ARG A 256 17.51 2.65 -2.65
C ARG A 256 18.06 3.90 -1.97
N VAL A 257 19.05 4.51 -2.59
CA VAL A 257 19.66 5.75 -2.11
C VAL A 257 19.16 6.90 -2.96
N ARG A 258 18.83 8.02 -2.31
CA ARG A 258 18.53 9.26 -3.01
C ARG A 258 19.83 9.76 -3.65
N GLU A 259 19.91 9.83 -4.98
CA GLU A 259 21.06 10.42 -5.66
C GLU A 259 21.19 11.89 -5.24
N ARG A 260 22.04 12.17 -4.25
CA ARG A 260 22.47 13.54 -3.98
C ARG A 260 23.46 13.89 -5.07
N GLY A 261 23.13 14.88 -5.90
CA GLY A 261 24.08 15.45 -6.86
C GLY A 261 25.41 15.72 -6.15
N GLY A 262 26.48 15.07 -6.63
CA GLY A 262 27.79 15.16 -6.04
C GLY A 262 28.29 16.59 -6.04
N GLY A 263 28.39 17.18 -4.85
CA GLY A 263 29.21 18.37 -4.65
C GLY A 263 30.68 17.95 -4.69
N SER A 264 31.36 18.26 -5.80
CA SER A 264 32.82 18.25 -5.83
C SER A 264 33.31 19.28 -4.81
N VAL A 265 33.95 18.80 -3.76
CA VAL A 265 34.71 19.63 -2.82
C VAL A 265 35.92 20.16 -3.60
N CYS A 266 36.04 21.48 -3.68
CA CYS A 266 37.26 22.16 -4.14
C CYS A 266 38.39 21.99 -3.12
#